data_AF-A0A1A2NDB4-F1
#
_entry.id   AF-A0A1A2NDB4-F1
#
_cell.length_a   1.000
_cell.length_b   1.000
_cell.length_c   1.000
_cell.angle_alpha   90.00
_cell.angle_beta   90.00
_cell.angle_gamma   90.00
#
_symmetry.space_group_name_H-M   'P 1'
#
loop_
_entity.id
_entity.type
_entity.pdbx_description
1 polymer ?
#
loop_
_entity_poly.entity_id
_entity_poly.type
_entity_poly.pdbx_seq_one_letter_code
_entity_poly.pdbx_strand_id
1 'polypeptide(L)'
;MRGEMHGRLATLLTAAVVVFIGVSLVRSLLSVVRHERLRQDYRRTVMAIRWWMIPAAVGQLTVVVAVYVALVNVFPLLGWGWWRMLGNSGNVTLAQTGQSGFIWKMVGVAVPILAAAVVPWLAHAEELAFRDRAERQGLRRKVTRQVAFGVTHFWAGIPIAACLALTVSGLYFLMVYLRAIAALGPELEAAREVPQYERLPYPALPANRDEDPESWAKVQRERECVRMENERRRDEWADQLGDQISASRDRVDQVRRRAVAESAAAHAVSNWVLIILLVLFLLRRALGS
;
A
#
# COMPACT_ATOMS: atom_id res chain seq x y z
N MET A 1 -6.79 43.64 22.71
CA MET A 1 -6.30 43.64 21.31
C MET A 1 -5.34 42.50 20.96
N ARG A 2 -4.19 42.29 21.62
CA ARG A 2 -3.25 41.20 21.23
C ARG A 2 -3.88 39.79 21.25
N GLY A 3 -4.69 39.45 22.25
CA GLY A 3 -5.36 38.14 22.34
C GLY A 3 -6.41 37.89 21.23
N GLU A 4 -7.17 38.92 20.85
CA GLU A 4 -8.22 38.79 19.81
C GLU A 4 -7.63 38.57 18.42
N MET A 5 -6.50 39.22 18.10
CA MET A 5 -5.81 39.04 16.83
C MET A 5 -5.26 37.62 16.66
N HIS A 6 -4.71 37.04 17.74
CA HIS A 6 -4.25 35.64 17.74
C HIS A 6 -5.42 34.66 17.54
N GLY A 7 -6.56 34.90 18.20
CA GLY A 7 -7.76 34.07 18.02
C GLY A 7 -8.34 34.11 16.60
N ARG A 8 -8.40 35.29 15.99
CA ARG A 8 -8.88 35.46 14.61
C ARG A 8 -7.94 34.79 13.60
N LEU A 9 -6.63 34.97 13.75
CA LEU A 9 -5.64 34.34 12.87
C LEU A 9 -5.70 32.81 12.97
N ALA A 10 -5.76 32.25 14.19
CA ALA A 10 -5.86 30.80 14.39
C ALA A 10 -7.13 30.21 13.74
N THR A 11 -8.25 30.93 13.84
CA THR A 11 -9.52 30.53 13.21
C THR A 11 -9.42 30.54 11.68
N LEU A 12 -8.85 31.61 11.11
CA LEU A 12 -8.65 31.72 9.65
C LEU A 12 -7.72 30.61 9.12
N LEU A 13 -6.61 30.34 9.82
CA LEU A 13 -5.70 29.24 9.46
C LEU A 13 -6.38 27.88 9.58
N THR A 14 -7.15 27.65 10.64
CA THR A 14 -7.94 26.42 10.82
C THR A 14 -8.91 26.22 9.65
N ALA A 15 -9.64 27.27 9.26
CA ALA A 15 -10.56 27.21 8.12
C ALA A 15 -9.83 26.92 6.80
N ALA A 16 -8.72 27.61 6.54
CA ALA A 16 -7.91 27.39 5.34
C ALA A 16 -7.42 25.93 5.22
N VAL A 17 -6.90 25.36 6.32
CA VAL A 17 -6.42 23.98 6.34
C VAL A 17 -7.57 22.98 6.14
N VAL A 18 -8.70 23.18 6.81
CA VAL A 18 -9.87 22.30 6.67
C VAL A 18 -10.44 22.35 5.25
N VAL A 19 -10.55 23.54 4.65
CA VAL A 19 -10.98 23.69 3.25
C VAL A 19 -10.00 22.99 2.31
N PHE A 20 -8.69 23.19 2.51
CA PHE A 20 -7.67 22.51 1.71
C PHE A 20 -7.80 20.98 1.77
N ILE A 21 -8.03 20.42 2.95
CA ILE A 21 -8.22 18.98 3.15
C ILE A 21 -9.50 18.51 2.49
N GLY A 22 -10.61 19.21 2.71
CA GLY A 22 -11.90 18.88 2.09
C GLY A 22 -11.80 18.86 0.56
N VAL A 23 -11.20 19.89 -0.04
CA VAL A 23 -10.95 19.96 -1.49
C VAL A 23 -10.03 18.83 -1.95
N SER A 24 -8.98 18.52 -1.20
CA SER A 24 -8.03 17.45 -1.54
C SER A 24 -8.71 16.07 -1.50
N LEU A 25 -9.59 15.81 -0.53
CA LEU A 25 -10.37 14.58 -0.45
C LEU A 25 -11.38 14.47 -1.60
N VAL A 26 -12.11 15.55 -1.92
CA VAL A 26 -13.02 15.57 -3.08
C VAL A 26 -12.24 15.32 -4.37
N ARG A 27 -11.11 15.99 -4.57
CA ARG A 27 -10.26 15.79 -5.76
C ARG A 27 -9.75 14.35 -5.84
N SER A 28 -9.36 13.76 -4.71
CA SER A 28 -8.94 12.36 -4.64
C SER A 28 -10.07 11.42 -5.03
N LEU A 29 -11.28 11.62 -4.47
CA LEU A 29 -12.47 10.84 -4.82
C LEU A 29 -12.80 10.95 -6.32
N LEU A 30 -12.82 12.17 -6.86
CA LEU A 30 -13.04 12.39 -8.29
C LEU A 30 -11.94 11.73 -9.14
N SER A 31 -10.70 11.73 -8.67
CA SER A 31 -9.59 11.08 -9.38
C SER A 31 -9.77 9.57 -9.39
N VAL A 32 -10.20 8.96 -8.28
CA VAL A 32 -10.56 7.54 -8.20
C VAL A 32 -11.70 7.25 -9.18
N VAL A 33 -12.76 8.06 -9.19
CA VAL A 33 -13.90 7.85 -10.11
C VAL A 33 -13.51 7.99 -11.57
N ARG A 34 -12.58 8.89 -11.92
CA ARG A 34 -12.22 9.18 -13.32
C ARG A 34 -11.20 8.21 -13.92
N HIS A 35 -10.21 7.76 -13.14
CA HIS A 35 -9.08 6.98 -13.67
C HIS A 35 -9.26 5.48 -13.43
N GLU A 36 -9.30 4.69 -14.51
CA GLU A 36 -9.50 3.24 -14.47
C GLU A 36 -8.51 2.52 -13.55
N ARG A 37 -7.23 2.88 -13.61
CA ARG A 37 -6.20 2.29 -12.75
C ARG A 37 -6.51 2.47 -11.25
N LEU A 38 -6.97 3.67 -10.86
CA LEU A 38 -7.29 3.97 -9.45
C LEU A 38 -8.58 3.25 -9.03
N ARG A 39 -9.58 3.14 -9.92
CA ARG A 39 -10.77 2.32 -9.67
C ARG A 39 -10.42 0.86 -9.44
N GLN A 40 -9.50 0.31 -10.23
CA GLN A 40 -9.05 -1.07 -10.08
C GLN A 40 -8.34 -1.29 -8.75
N ASP A 41 -7.42 -0.40 -8.37
CA ASP A 41 -6.71 -0.50 -7.09
C ASP A 41 -7.68 -0.35 -5.90
N TYR A 42 -8.64 0.59 -5.98
CA TYR A 42 -9.74 0.71 -5.01
C TYR A 42 -10.56 -0.58 -4.90
N ARG A 43 -11.03 -1.11 -6.04
CA ARG A 43 -11.85 -2.33 -6.09
C ARG A 43 -11.09 -3.54 -5.55
N ARG A 44 -9.80 -3.70 -5.88
CA ARG A 44 -8.95 -4.76 -5.35
C ARG A 44 -8.86 -4.69 -3.83
N THR A 45 -8.64 -3.51 -3.27
CA THR A 45 -8.61 -3.31 -1.81
C THR A 45 -9.94 -3.69 -1.16
N VAL A 46 -11.07 -3.20 -1.68
CA VAL A 46 -12.39 -3.52 -1.11
C VAL A 46 -12.71 -5.02 -1.22
N MET A 47 -12.40 -5.65 -2.36
CA MET A 47 -12.64 -7.08 -2.56
C MET A 47 -11.69 -7.98 -1.76
N ALA A 48 -10.58 -7.43 -1.27
CA ALA A 48 -9.65 -8.13 -0.38
C ALA A 48 -10.07 -8.08 1.10
N ILE A 49 -11.10 -7.30 1.46
CA ILE A 49 -11.61 -7.24 2.83
C ILE A 49 -12.15 -8.61 3.26
N ARG A 50 -11.83 -8.99 4.50
CA ARG A 50 -12.27 -10.23 5.15
C ARG A 50 -12.85 -9.91 6.52
N TRP A 51 -13.83 -10.69 6.96
CA TRP A 51 -14.52 -10.46 8.24
C TRP A 51 -13.58 -10.44 9.45
N TRP A 52 -12.51 -11.26 9.44
CA TRP A 52 -11.54 -11.34 10.53
C TRP A 52 -10.73 -10.05 10.72
N MET A 53 -10.67 -9.19 9.71
CA MET A 53 -9.95 -7.92 9.78
C MET A 53 -10.61 -6.93 10.76
N ILE A 54 -11.92 -7.07 11.03
CA ILE A 54 -12.64 -6.21 11.98
C ILE A 54 -12.16 -6.44 13.43
N PRO A 55 -12.23 -7.67 14.00
CA PRO A 55 -11.71 -7.90 15.34
C PRO A 55 -10.19 -7.68 15.42
N ALA A 56 -9.45 -8.00 14.35
CA ALA A 56 -8.01 -7.71 14.30
C ALA A 56 -7.71 -6.20 14.35
N ALA A 57 -8.48 -5.38 13.64
CA ALA A 57 -8.41 -3.92 13.71
C ALA A 57 -8.71 -3.39 15.11
N VAL A 58 -9.76 -3.89 15.78
CA VAL A 58 -10.08 -3.49 17.16
C VAL A 58 -8.92 -3.82 18.11
N GLY A 59 -8.36 -5.03 18.02
CA GLY A 59 -7.21 -5.44 18.82
C GLY A 59 -5.98 -4.57 18.56
N GLN A 60 -5.63 -4.38 17.29
CA GLN A 60 -4.49 -3.55 16.88
C GLN A 60 -4.64 -2.08 17.32
N LEU A 61 -5.82 -1.48 17.14
CA LEU A 61 -6.10 -0.11 17.58
C LEU A 61 -6.02 0.03 19.09
N THR A 62 -6.47 -0.98 19.84
CA THR A 62 -6.35 -1.01 21.31
C THR A 62 -4.88 -0.94 21.74
N VAL A 63 -4.00 -1.71 21.08
CA VAL A 63 -2.55 -1.65 21.36
C VAL A 63 -1.97 -0.29 21.01
N VAL A 64 -2.35 0.30 19.87
CA VAL A 64 -1.90 1.66 19.48
C VAL A 64 -2.31 2.69 20.53
N VAL A 65 -3.56 2.65 20.99
CA VAL A 65 -4.05 3.57 22.02
C VAL A 65 -3.29 3.37 23.33
N ALA A 66 -3.05 2.12 23.75
CA ALA A 66 -2.28 1.82 24.96
C ALA A 66 -0.84 2.37 24.89
N VAL A 67 -0.15 2.16 23.76
CA VAL A 67 1.20 2.69 23.52
C VAL A 67 1.20 4.21 23.50
N TYR A 68 0.23 4.84 22.83
CA TYR A 68 0.08 6.29 22.83
C TYR A 68 -0.09 6.85 24.25
N VAL A 69 -1.01 6.26 25.03
CA VAL A 69 -1.27 6.67 26.42
C VAL A 69 -0.01 6.51 27.27
N ALA A 70 0.70 5.39 27.15
CA ALA A 70 1.96 5.19 27.87
C ALA A 70 3.00 6.26 27.51
N LEU A 71 3.20 6.54 26.20
CA LEU A 71 4.16 7.53 25.73
C LEU A 71 3.86 8.95 26.23
N VAL A 72 2.59 9.37 26.21
CA VAL A 72 2.22 10.72 26.69
C VAL A 72 2.35 10.84 28.20
N ASN A 73 2.05 9.79 28.97
CA ASN A 73 2.20 9.82 30.43
C ASN A 73 3.68 9.84 30.86
N VAL A 74 4.55 9.12 30.14
CA VAL A 74 5.98 9.08 30.45
C VAL A 74 6.72 10.31 29.89
N PHE A 75 6.34 10.76 28.69
CA PHE A 75 6.96 11.89 27.99
C PHE A 75 5.89 12.90 27.53
N PRO A 76 5.44 13.82 28.41
CA PRO A 76 4.34 14.74 28.10
C PRO A 76 4.55 15.60 26.86
N LEU A 77 5.81 15.95 26.54
CA LEU A 77 6.17 16.71 25.35
C LEU A 77 5.83 15.97 24.05
N LEU A 78 5.74 14.64 24.05
CA LEU A 78 5.34 13.86 22.87
C LEU A 78 3.84 14.00 22.56
N GLY A 79 3.03 14.51 23.49
CA GLY A 79 1.62 14.84 23.25
C GLY A 79 1.41 16.10 22.39
N TRP A 80 2.50 16.73 21.96
CA TRP A 80 2.49 17.90 21.08
C TRP A 80 2.42 17.51 19.59
N GLY A 81 1.75 18.37 18.80
CA GLY A 81 1.69 18.33 17.34
C GLY A 81 1.30 19.71 16.81
N TRP A 82 1.67 20.04 15.57
CA TRP A 82 1.48 21.39 15.03
C TRP A 82 0.01 21.82 14.97
N TRP A 83 -0.91 20.87 14.78
CA TRP A 83 -2.35 21.16 14.76
C TRP A 83 -2.86 21.70 16.10
N ARG A 84 -2.26 21.24 17.20
CA ARG A 84 -2.58 21.71 18.55
C ARG A 84 -2.11 23.14 18.82
N MET A 85 -1.09 23.61 18.10
CA MET A 85 -0.65 25.02 18.19
C MET A 85 -1.72 25.99 17.68
N LEU A 86 -2.62 25.55 16.80
CA LEU A 86 -3.74 26.35 16.31
C LEU A 86 -4.95 26.33 17.26
N GLY A 87 -4.81 25.73 18.46
CA GLY A 87 -5.90 25.59 19.43
C GLY A 87 -6.85 24.43 19.14
N ASN A 88 -6.50 23.56 18.18
CA ASN A 88 -7.30 22.40 17.82
C ASN A 88 -6.85 21.13 18.56
N SER A 89 -7.63 20.06 18.45
CA SER A 89 -7.29 18.75 19.00
C SER A 89 -7.59 17.65 17.97
N GLY A 90 -6.95 16.49 18.12
CA GLY A 90 -7.19 15.34 17.25
C GLY A 90 -6.41 15.38 15.93
N ASN A 91 -7.05 14.94 14.85
CA ASN A 91 -6.46 14.75 13.52
C ASN A 91 -7.03 15.75 12.52
N VAL A 92 -6.15 16.46 11.81
CA VAL A 92 -6.52 17.50 10.84
C VAL A 92 -7.29 16.92 9.64
N THR A 93 -6.93 15.72 9.21
CA THR A 93 -7.57 14.99 8.09
C THR A 93 -9.03 14.65 8.38
N LEU A 94 -9.41 14.60 9.66
CA LEU A 94 -10.78 14.36 10.11
C LEU A 94 -11.50 15.66 10.52
N ALA A 95 -10.91 16.82 10.18
CA ALA A 95 -11.39 18.16 10.50
C ALA A 95 -11.84 18.34 11.96
N GLN A 96 -11.12 17.70 12.89
CA GLN A 96 -11.36 17.87 14.32
C GLN A 96 -10.79 19.22 14.75
N THR A 97 -11.66 20.17 15.09
CA THR A 97 -11.28 21.54 15.45
C THR A 97 -11.76 21.88 16.87
N GLY A 98 -11.12 22.89 17.49
CA GLY A 98 -11.62 23.51 18.73
C GLY A 98 -12.74 24.53 18.49
N GLN A 99 -13.17 24.71 17.25
CA GLN A 99 -14.12 25.74 16.85
C GLN A 99 -15.56 25.31 17.15
N SER A 100 -16.41 26.28 17.50
CA SER A 100 -17.81 26.07 17.83
C SER A 100 -18.74 26.69 16.79
N GLY A 101 -19.98 26.21 16.73
CA GLY A 101 -21.00 26.69 15.78
C GLY A 101 -21.47 25.59 14.81
N PHE A 102 -22.59 25.86 14.15
CA PHE A 102 -23.28 24.88 13.30
C PHE A 102 -22.40 24.40 12.14
N ILE A 103 -21.72 25.31 11.43
CA ILE A 103 -20.85 24.98 10.29
C ILE A 103 -19.74 24.02 10.71
N TRP A 104 -19.05 24.28 11.83
CA TRP A 104 -17.98 23.42 12.32
C TRP A 104 -18.45 22.04 12.77
N LYS A 105 -19.66 21.96 13.35
CA LYS A 105 -20.30 20.66 13.64
C LYS A 105 -20.58 19.87 12.36
N MET A 106 -21.13 20.52 11.32
CA MET A 106 -21.39 19.87 10.03
C MET A 106 -20.09 19.39 9.36
N VAL A 107 -19.07 20.23 9.34
CA VAL A 107 -17.73 19.90 8.82
C VAL A 107 -17.13 18.71 9.57
N GLY A 108 -17.22 18.69 10.91
CA GLY A 108 -16.71 17.63 11.76
C GLY A 108 -17.34 16.26 11.51
N VAL A 109 -18.52 16.20 10.86
CA VAL A 109 -19.18 14.96 10.44
C VAL A 109 -18.95 14.66 8.95
N ALA A 110 -19.10 15.68 8.09
CA ALA A 110 -19.00 15.53 6.64
C ALA A 110 -17.58 15.12 6.18
N VAL A 111 -16.53 15.69 6.78
CA VAL A 111 -15.14 15.38 6.38
C VAL A 111 -14.77 13.94 6.71
N PRO A 112 -15.04 13.38 7.92
CA PRO A 112 -14.83 11.96 8.17
C PRO A 112 -15.59 11.02 7.23
N ILE A 113 -16.83 11.34 6.86
CA ILE A 113 -17.61 10.53 5.90
C ILE A 113 -16.92 10.55 4.53
N LEU A 114 -16.52 11.73 4.05
CA LEU A 114 -15.79 11.86 2.79
C LEU A 114 -14.44 11.12 2.83
N ALA A 115 -13.72 11.21 3.95
CA ALA A 115 -12.49 10.48 4.16
C ALA A 115 -12.74 8.96 4.08
N ALA A 116 -13.77 8.44 4.76
CA ALA A 116 -14.13 7.03 4.71
C ALA A 116 -14.38 6.52 3.28
N ALA A 117 -14.99 7.32 2.42
CA ALA A 117 -15.22 6.95 1.02
C ALA A 117 -13.90 6.78 0.24
N VAL A 118 -12.87 7.57 0.56
CA VAL A 118 -11.57 7.59 -0.14
C VAL A 118 -10.54 6.64 0.50
N VAL A 119 -10.75 6.23 1.76
CA VAL A 119 -9.84 5.39 2.56
C VAL A 119 -9.30 4.16 1.82
N PRO A 120 -10.09 3.34 1.09
CA PRO A 120 -9.54 2.16 0.43
C PRO A 120 -8.46 2.47 -0.61
N TRP A 121 -8.56 3.61 -1.29
CA TRP A 121 -7.53 4.05 -2.23
C TRP A 121 -6.31 4.64 -1.50
N LEU A 122 -6.51 5.47 -0.48
CA LEU A 122 -5.42 6.02 0.33
C LEU A 122 -4.60 4.91 0.99
N ALA A 123 -5.29 3.95 1.63
CA ALA A 123 -4.67 2.78 2.23
C ALA A 123 -3.86 2.00 1.18
N HIS A 124 -4.39 1.80 -0.02
CA HIS A 124 -3.64 1.14 -1.10
C HIS A 124 -2.38 1.89 -1.50
N ALA A 125 -2.47 3.22 -1.67
CA ALA A 125 -1.33 4.05 -2.04
C ALA A 125 -0.24 4.04 -0.96
N GLU A 126 -0.63 4.12 0.31
CA GLU A 126 0.29 4.03 1.45
C GLU A 126 0.92 2.64 1.56
N GLU A 127 0.14 1.56 1.43
CA GLU A 127 0.68 0.20 1.46
C GLU A 127 1.64 -0.04 0.28
N LEU A 128 1.35 0.48 -0.90
CA LEU A 128 2.29 0.43 -2.02
C LEU A 128 3.61 1.17 -1.67
N ALA A 129 3.52 2.36 -1.08
CA ALA A 129 4.69 3.15 -0.71
C ALA A 129 5.55 2.51 0.40
N PHE A 130 4.94 1.79 1.35
CA PHE A 130 5.63 1.27 2.54
C PHE A 130 5.86 -0.25 2.54
N ARG A 131 5.06 -1.04 1.82
CA ARG A 131 5.08 -2.52 1.91
C ARG A 131 5.55 -3.17 0.61
N ASP A 132 5.47 -2.48 -0.53
CA ASP A 132 5.99 -3.03 -1.78
C ASP A 132 7.44 -3.50 -1.62
N ARG A 133 7.68 -4.71 -2.10
CA ARG A 133 8.96 -5.43 -2.08
C ARG A 133 9.55 -5.64 -0.68
N ALA A 134 8.74 -5.52 0.39
CA ALA A 134 9.24 -5.71 1.75
C ALA A 134 9.75 -7.14 2.01
N GLU A 135 9.27 -8.15 1.27
CA GLU A 135 9.74 -9.53 1.36
C GLU A 135 11.24 -9.67 1.03
N ARG A 136 11.78 -8.77 0.21
CA ARG A 136 13.19 -8.74 -0.19
C ARG A 136 14.08 -7.89 0.73
N GLN A 137 13.50 -7.30 1.78
CA GLN A 137 14.20 -6.36 2.65
C GLN A 137 14.70 -7.03 3.93
N GLY A 138 15.89 -6.65 4.37
CA GLY A 138 16.40 -7.03 5.69
C GLY A 138 15.60 -6.41 6.84
N LEU A 139 15.73 -6.98 8.04
CA LEU A 139 14.96 -6.59 9.23
C LEU A 139 15.08 -5.09 9.55
N ARG A 140 16.30 -4.52 9.50
CA ARG A 140 16.55 -3.09 9.74
C ARG A 140 15.73 -2.20 8.81
N ARG A 141 15.66 -2.53 7.52
CA ARG A 141 14.91 -1.75 6.53
C ARG A 141 13.39 -1.89 6.73
N LYS A 142 12.93 -3.08 7.10
CA LYS A 142 11.52 -3.32 7.45
C LYS A 142 11.08 -2.44 8.63
N VAL A 143 11.85 -2.44 9.72
CA VAL A 143 11.56 -1.66 10.93
C VAL A 143 11.62 -0.15 10.65
N THR A 144 12.67 0.33 9.99
CA THR A 144 12.81 1.76 9.66
C THR A 144 11.67 2.29 8.78
N ARG A 145 11.16 1.48 7.83
CA ARG A 145 9.97 1.85 7.04
C ARG A 145 8.70 1.95 7.90
N GLN A 146 8.55 1.15 8.95
CA GLN A 146 7.38 1.25 9.84
C GLN A 146 7.44 2.47 10.75
N VAL A 147 8.64 2.82 11.21
CA VAL A 147 8.85 4.09 11.94
C VAL A 147 8.56 5.27 11.02
N ALA A 148 9.08 5.25 9.77
CA ALA A 148 8.79 6.29 8.78
C ALA A 148 7.30 6.40 8.46
N PHE A 149 6.59 5.26 8.36
CA PHE A 149 5.13 5.23 8.22
C PHE A 149 4.44 5.99 9.35
N GLY A 150 4.79 5.69 10.59
CA GLY A 150 4.26 6.40 11.76
C GLY A 150 4.59 7.89 11.76
N VAL A 151 5.86 8.26 11.54
CA VAL A 151 6.33 9.66 11.57
C VAL A 151 5.74 10.51 10.45
N THR A 152 5.44 9.94 9.28
CA THR A 152 4.83 10.68 8.16
C THR A 152 3.47 11.29 8.55
N HIS A 153 2.76 10.67 9.49
CA HIS A 153 1.48 11.16 9.99
C HIS A 153 1.59 12.46 10.80
N PHE A 154 2.80 12.86 11.22
CA PHE A 154 3.03 14.16 11.84
C PHE A 154 2.60 15.30 10.92
N TRP A 155 2.75 15.14 9.61
CA TRP A 155 2.28 16.12 8.62
C TRP A 155 0.76 16.28 8.59
N ALA A 156 0.01 15.28 9.06
CA ALA A 156 -1.44 15.34 9.27
C ALA A 156 -1.82 15.89 10.67
N GLY A 157 -0.90 16.56 11.35
CA GLY A 157 -1.18 17.21 12.64
C GLY A 157 -1.28 16.24 13.81
N ILE A 158 -0.96 14.97 13.59
CA ILE A 158 -1.00 13.93 14.62
C ILE A 158 0.16 14.15 15.61
N PRO A 159 -0.08 14.04 16.94
CA PRO A 159 0.98 14.20 17.94
C PRO A 159 2.14 13.22 17.75
N ILE A 160 3.33 13.60 18.20
CA ILE A 160 4.55 12.78 18.06
C ILE A 160 4.37 11.39 18.71
N ALA A 161 3.79 11.33 19.92
CA ALA A 161 3.49 10.08 20.61
C ALA A 161 2.60 9.16 19.77
N ALA A 162 1.59 9.71 19.10
CA ALA A 162 0.69 8.95 18.24
C ALA A 162 1.40 8.49 16.96
N CYS A 163 2.28 9.32 16.38
CA CYS A 163 3.14 8.91 15.26
C CYS A 163 4.02 7.71 15.62
N LEU A 164 4.63 7.72 16.81
CA LEU A 164 5.42 6.59 17.31
C LEU A 164 4.54 5.36 17.53
N ALA A 165 3.36 5.52 18.15
CA ALA A 165 2.41 4.43 18.36
C ALA A 165 1.92 3.80 17.04
N LEU A 166 1.74 4.60 15.98
CA LEU A 166 1.37 4.12 14.63
C LEU A 166 2.44 3.24 13.97
N THR A 167 3.67 3.20 14.49
CA THR A 167 4.67 2.18 14.12
C THR A 167 4.12 0.77 14.37
N VAL A 168 3.31 0.57 15.42
CA VAL A 168 2.66 -0.71 15.73
C VAL A 168 1.68 -1.09 14.63
N SER A 169 0.84 -0.15 14.17
CA SER A 169 -0.04 -0.37 13.01
C SER A 169 0.78 -0.76 11.78
N GLY A 170 1.89 -0.06 11.53
CA GLY A 170 2.75 -0.35 10.39
C GLY A 170 3.36 -1.75 10.44
N LEU A 171 3.79 -2.20 11.61
CA LEU A 171 4.26 -3.57 11.83
C LEU A 171 3.14 -4.60 11.60
N TYR A 172 1.92 -4.32 12.08
CA TYR A 172 0.76 -5.17 11.81
C TYR A 172 0.47 -5.29 10.31
N PHE A 173 0.40 -4.18 9.57
CA PHE A 173 0.16 -4.20 8.12
C PHE A 173 1.30 -4.87 7.34
N LEU A 174 2.55 -4.71 7.81
CA LEU A 174 3.69 -5.45 7.29
C LEU A 174 3.53 -6.97 7.50
N MET A 175 3.08 -7.42 8.67
CA MET A 175 2.82 -8.84 8.93
C MET A 175 1.73 -9.39 7.99
N VAL A 176 0.63 -8.65 7.79
CA VAL A 176 -0.42 -9.03 6.84
C VAL A 176 0.14 -9.14 5.42
N TYR A 177 0.91 -8.15 4.97
CA TYR A 177 1.58 -8.19 3.66
C TYR A 177 2.50 -9.41 3.51
N LEU A 178 3.36 -9.68 4.50
CA LEU A 178 4.32 -10.78 4.45
C LEU A 178 3.63 -12.14 4.46
N ARG A 179 2.50 -12.27 5.17
CA ARG A 179 1.67 -13.49 5.14
C ARG A 179 1.01 -13.67 3.78
N ALA A 180 0.46 -12.59 3.21
CA ALA A 180 -0.19 -12.63 1.91
C ALA A 180 0.79 -12.99 0.78
N ILE A 181 1.97 -12.38 0.75
CA ILE A 181 2.99 -12.69 -0.27
C ILE A 181 3.57 -14.10 -0.11
N ALA A 182 3.67 -14.60 1.12
CA ALA A 182 4.08 -15.99 1.37
C ALA A 182 3.04 -16.99 0.85
N ALA A 183 1.74 -16.72 1.04
CA ALA A 183 0.66 -17.54 0.49
C ALA A 183 0.65 -17.55 -1.05
N LEU A 184 1.08 -16.44 -1.68
CA LEU A 184 1.23 -16.31 -3.13
C LEU A 184 2.60 -16.82 -3.66
N GLY A 185 3.41 -17.47 -2.82
CA GLY A 185 4.76 -17.93 -3.17
C GLY A 185 4.84 -18.73 -4.48
N PRO A 186 4.03 -19.79 -4.68
CA PRO A 186 4.06 -20.57 -5.92
C PRO A 186 3.76 -19.74 -7.17
N GLU A 187 2.75 -18.86 -7.12
CA GLU A 187 2.42 -17.96 -8.22
C GLU A 187 3.54 -16.94 -8.48
N LEU A 188 4.20 -16.47 -7.41
CA LEU A 188 5.31 -15.53 -7.51
C LEU A 188 6.54 -16.15 -8.15
N GLU A 189 6.84 -17.43 -7.87
CA GLU A 189 7.94 -18.14 -8.54
C GLU A 189 7.58 -18.44 -10.01
N ALA A 190 6.38 -18.92 -10.30
CA ALA A 190 5.91 -19.11 -11.69
C ALA A 190 5.93 -17.79 -12.50
N ALA A 191 5.63 -16.65 -11.87
CA ALA A 191 5.71 -15.35 -12.52
C ALA A 191 7.15 -14.94 -12.87
N ARG A 192 8.15 -15.37 -12.08
CA ARG A 192 9.58 -15.09 -12.30
C ARG A 192 10.21 -15.98 -13.36
N GLU A 193 9.62 -17.12 -13.65
CA GLU A 193 10.09 -18.01 -14.71
C GLU A 193 10.01 -17.27 -16.06
N VAL A 194 11.18 -17.10 -16.66
CA VAL A 194 11.33 -16.62 -18.03
C VAL A 194 11.45 -17.87 -18.92
N PRO A 195 10.75 -17.93 -20.06
CA PRO A 195 10.88 -19.06 -20.98
C PRO A 195 12.34 -19.33 -21.32
N GLN A 196 12.79 -20.56 -21.07
CA GLN A 196 14.13 -20.98 -21.42
C GLN A 196 14.20 -21.30 -22.91
N TYR A 197 15.33 -20.98 -23.53
CA TYR A 197 15.60 -21.42 -24.90
C TYR A 197 15.75 -22.95 -24.92
N GLU A 198 14.86 -23.63 -25.66
CA GLU A 198 14.91 -25.07 -25.85
C GLU A 198 15.59 -25.41 -27.19
N ARG A 199 16.72 -26.12 -27.10
CA ARG A 199 17.50 -26.54 -28.26
C ARG A 199 16.96 -27.86 -28.80
N LEU A 200 16.80 -27.96 -30.12
CA LEU A 200 16.51 -29.24 -30.78
C LEU A 200 17.65 -30.24 -30.54
N PRO A 201 17.33 -31.51 -30.23
CA PRO A 201 18.34 -32.54 -30.04
C PRO A 201 19.05 -32.83 -31.35
N TYR A 202 20.37 -33.06 -31.29
CA TYR A 202 21.12 -33.51 -32.46
C TYR A 202 20.87 -35.00 -32.73
N PRO A 203 20.79 -35.40 -34.00
CA PRO A 203 20.82 -36.81 -34.39
C PRO A 203 22.03 -37.52 -33.77
N ALA A 204 21.82 -38.73 -33.26
CA ALA A 204 22.89 -39.55 -32.71
C ALA A 204 23.93 -39.88 -33.79
N LEU A 205 25.20 -39.93 -33.39
CA LEU A 205 26.25 -40.38 -34.31
C LEU A 205 26.15 -41.91 -34.45
N PRO A 206 26.30 -42.47 -35.66
CA PRO A 206 26.36 -43.91 -35.84
C PRO A 206 27.58 -44.48 -35.10
N ALA A 207 27.45 -45.72 -34.59
CA ALA A 207 28.47 -46.36 -33.75
C ALA A 207 29.77 -46.69 -34.53
N ASN A 208 29.64 -47.00 -35.82
CA ASN A 208 30.76 -47.31 -36.70
C ASN A 208 30.85 -46.27 -37.82
N ARG A 209 31.93 -45.49 -37.82
CA ARG A 209 32.19 -44.46 -38.83
C ARG A 209 32.54 -45.04 -40.20
N ASP A 210 33.09 -46.24 -40.21
CA ASP A 210 33.77 -46.82 -41.39
C ASP A 210 32.88 -47.77 -42.20
N GLU A 211 31.69 -48.15 -41.69
CA GLU A 211 30.83 -49.14 -42.34
C GLU A 211 29.96 -48.58 -43.47
N ASP A 212 29.61 -47.28 -43.43
CA ASP A 212 28.77 -46.66 -44.47
C ASP A 212 29.02 -45.14 -44.58
N PRO A 213 29.86 -44.69 -45.54
CA PRO A 213 30.12 -43.28 -45.81
C PRO A 213 28.86 -42.47 -46.18
N GLU A 214 27.85 -43.09 -46.80
CA GLU A 214 26.61 -42.42 -47.17
C GLU A 214 25.73 -42.16 -45.93
N SER A 215 25.64 -43.13 -45.02
CA SER A 215 24.97 -42.92 -43.73
C SER A 215 25.61 -41.79 -42.94
N TRP A 216 26.94 -41.71 -42.95
CA TRP A 216 27.68 -40.64 -42.29
C TRP A 216 27.38 -39.28 -42.91
N ALA A 217 27.43 -39.18 -44.25
CA ALA A 217 27.09 -37.95 -44.97
C ALA A 217 25.63 -37.51 -44.74
N LYS A 218 24.70 -38.45 -44.60
CA LYS A 218 23.30 -38.15 -44.26
C LYS A 218 23.16 -37.59 -42.83
N VAL A 219 23.77 -38.24 -41.84
CA VAL A 219 23.75 -37.79 -40.44
C VAL A 219 24.41 -36.41 -40.28
N GLN A 220 25.51 -36.15 -40.99
CA GLN A 220 26.14 -34.83 -40.97
C GLN A 220 25.22 -33.74 -41.53
N ARG A 221 24.59 -33.97 -42.68
CA ARG A 221 23.60 -33.04 -43.25
C ARG A 221 22.45 -32.75 -42.29
N GLU A 222 21.90 -33.80 -41.66
CA GLU A 222 20.82 -33.64 -40.68
C GLU A 222 21.27 -32.84 -39.45
N ARG A 223 22.48 -33.08 -38.93
CA ARG A 223 23.08 -32.31 -37.83
C ARG A 223 23.32 -30.85 -38.22
N GLU A 224 23.73 -30.57 -39.46
CA GLU A 224 23.88 -29.21 -39.96
C GLU A 224 22.54 -28.48 -40.07
N CYS A 225 21.50 -29.16 -40.57
CA CYS A 225 20.14 -28.63 -40.57
C CYS A 225 19.66 -28.31 -39.14
N VAL A 226 19.87 -29.22 -38.18
CA VAL A 226 19.53 -29.00 -36.77
C VAL A 226 20.36 -27.85 -36.17
N ARG A 227 21.62 -27.66 -36.57
CA ARG A 227 22.43 -26.51 -36.15
C ARG A 227 21.85 -25.21 -36.67
N MET A 228 21.58 -25.09 -37.97
CA MET A 228 21.01 -23.88 -38.57
C MET A 228 19.64 -23.54 -37.98
N GLU A 229 18.79 -24.54 -37.77
CA GLU A 229 17.48 -24.33 -37.15
C GLU A 229 17.60 -23.89 -35.68
N ASN A 230 18.54 -24.46 -34.92
CA ASN A 230 18.84 -23.99 -33.57
C ASN A 230 19.39 -22.55 -33.54
N GLU A 231 20.22 -22.16 -34.51
CA GLU A 231 20.71 -20.77 -34.63
C GLU A 231 19.54 -19.81 -34.91
N ARG A 232 18.68 -20.14 -35.89
CA ARG A 232 17.47 -19.36 -36.19
C ARG A 232 16.56 -19.21 -34.97
N ARG A 233 16.25 -20.31 -34.27
CA ARG A 233 15.41 -20.28 -33.06
C ARG A 233 16.03 -19.50 -31.91
N ARG A 234 17.36 -19.55 -31.77
CA ARG A 234 18.08 -18.78 -30.76
C ARG A 234 17.98 -17.29 -31.06
N ASP A 235 18.14 -16.88 -32.31
CA ASP A 235 18.03 -15.48 -32.71
C ASP A 235 16.59 -14.98 -32.49
N GLU A 236 15.58 -15.76 -32.90
CA GLU A 236 14.17 -15.44 -32.62
C GLU A 236 13.86 -15.33 -31.13
N TRP A 237 14.41 -16.25 -30.32
CA TRP A 237 14.28 -16.20 -28.87
C TRP A 237 14.98 -14.97 -28.28
N ALA A 238 16.16 -14.61 -28.79
CA ALA A 238 16.92 -13.44 -28.35
C ALA A 238 16.18 -12.14 -28.67
N ASP A 239 15.56 -12.04 -29.83
CA ASP A 239 14.73 -10.89 -30.24
C ASP A 239 13.51 -10.71 -29.32
N GLN A 240 12.92 -11.81 -28.85
CA GLN A 240 11.77 -11.79 -27.94
C GLN A 240 12.13 -11.71 -26.45
N LEU A 241 13.41 -11.91 -26.09
CA LEU A 241 13.84 -12.03 -24.70
C LEU A 241 13.52 -10.77 -23.87
N GLY A 242 13.69 -9.58 -24.46
CA GLY A 242 13.37 -8.31 -23.82
C GLY A 242 11.89 -8.22 -23.39
N ASP A 243 10.99 -8.56 -24.31
CA ASP A 243 9.54 -8.56 -24.07
C ASP A 243 9.14 -9.62 -23.04
N GLN A 244 9.75 -10.81 -23.10
CA GLN A 244 9.51 -11.87 -22.12
C GLN A 244 9.96 -11.48 -20.71
N ILE A 245 11.11 -10.81 -20.58
CA ILE A 245 11.59 -10.26 -19.31
C ILE A 245 10.64 -9.17 -18.80
N SER A 246 10.17 -8.27 -19.67
CA SER A 246 9.21 -7.23 -19.29
C SER A 246 7.89 -7.86 -18.81
N ALA A 247 7.35 -8.81 -19.57
CA ALA A 247 6.13 -9.52 -19.21
C ALA A 247 6.27 -10.31 -17.88
N SER A 248 7.43 -10.93 -17.63
CA SER A 248 7.72 -11.58 -16.34
C SER A 248 7.72 -10.57 -15.19
N ARG A 249 8.36 -9.41 -15.36
CA ARG A 249 8.35 -8.33 -14.35
C ARG A 249 6.94 -7.84 -14.06
N ASP A 250 6.12 -7.66 -15.10
CA ASP A 250 4.73 -7.25 -14.96
C ASP A 250 3.89 -8.29 -14.20
N ARG A 251 4.06 -9.58 -14.51
CA ARG A 251 3.41 -10.68 -13.76
C ARG A 251 3.82 -10.67 -12.28
N VAL A 252 5.11 -10.52 -12.00
CA VAL A 252 5.63 -10.46 -10.63
C VAL A 252 5.04 -9.26 -9.87
N ASP A 253 4.97 -8.10 -10.50
CA ASP A 253 4.41 -6.90 -9.87
C ASP A 253 2.89 -7.01 -9.70
N GLN A 254 2.16 -7.73 -10.57
CA GLN A 254 0.74 -8.05 -10.37
C GLN A 254 0.51 -8.95 -9.15
N VAL A 255 1.34 -9.99 -8.95
CA VAL A 255 1.26 -10.87 -7.77
C VAL A 255 1.52 -10.06 -6.49
N ARG A 256 2.54 -9.19 -6.48
CA ARG A 256 2.81 -8.29 -5.34
C ARG A 256 1.65 -7.35 -5.05
N ARG A 257 1.04 -6.76 -6.09
CA ARG A 257 -0.12 -5.87 -5.93
C ARG A 257 -1.30 -6.55 -5.25
N ARG A 258 -1.46 -7.88 -5.40
CA ARG A 258 -2.47 -8.65 -4.65
C ARG A 258 -2.15 -8.70 -3.16
N ALA A 259 -0.89 -8.96 -2.78
CA ALA A 259 -0.47 -8.91 -1.38
C ALA A 259 -0.58 -7.51 -0.78
N VAL A 260 -0.25 -6.46 -1.56
CA VAL A 260 -0.49 -5.06 -1.17
C VAL A 260 -1.97 -4.79 -0.95
N ALA A 261 -2.86 -5.27 -1.82
CA ALA A 261 -4.30 -5.07 -1.68
C ALA A 261 -4.86 -5.72 -0.40
N GLU A 262 -4.35 -6.87 0.03
CA GLU A 262 -4.76 -7.51 1.28
C GLU A 262 -4.30 -6.74 2.52
N SER A 263 -3.08 -6.23 2.52
CA SER A 263 -2.60 -5.33 3.57
C SER A 263 -3.38 -4.01 3.58
N ALA A 264 -3.68 -3.47 2.41
CA ALA A 264 -4.46 -2.24 2.25
C ALA A 264 -5.89 -2.41 2.73
N ALA A 265 -6.47 -3.61 2.57
CA ALA A 265 -7.78 -3.95 3.09
C ALA A 265 -7.80 -3.93 4.63
N ALA A 266 -6.81 -4.55 5.27
CA ALA A 266 -6.67 -4.51 6.73
C ALA A 266 -6.49 -3.07 7.24
N HIS A 267 -5.65 -2.28 6.56
CA HIS A 267 -5.47 -0.87 6.86
C HIS A 267 -6.76 -0.05 6.68
N ALA A 268 -7.47 -0.22 5.57
CA ALA A 268 -8.74 0.44 5.33
C ALA A 268 -9.78 0.11 6.41
N VAL A 269 -9.87 -1.15 6.84
CA VAL A 269 -10.75 -1.59 7.93
C VAL A 269 -10.38 -0.90 9.26
N SER A 270 -9.09 -0.84 9.63
CA SER A 270 -8.67 -0.09 10.82
C SER A 270 -9.09 1.38 10.77
N ASN A 271 -8.92 2.04 9.63
CA ASN A 271 -9.33 3.43 9.45
C ASN A 271 -10.85 3.60 9.52
N TRP A 272 -11.63 2.68 8.93
CA TRP A 272 -13.09 2.71 9.04
C TRP A 272 -13.58 2.49 10.46
N VAL A 273 -12.99 1.57 11.22
CA VAL A 273 -13.34 1.38 12.65
C VAL A 273 -13.14 2.71 13.41
N LEU A 274 -12.01 3.38 13.23
CA LEU A 274 -11.75 4.69 13.85
C LEU A 274 -12.77 5.76 13.42
N ILE A 275 -13.05 5.85 12.12
CA ILE A 275 -13.98 6.85 11.58
C ILE A 275 -15.41 6.61 12.08
N ILE A 276 -15.87 5.35 12.09
CA ILE A 276 -17.20 4.99 12.58
C ILE A 276 -17.32 5.35 14.06
N LEU A 277 -16.34 4.98 14.90
CA LEU A 277 -16.34 5.33 16.32
C LEU A 277 -16.37 6.85 16.54
N LEU A 278 -15.61 7.60 15.74
CA LEU A 278 -15.60 9.07 15.79
C LEU A 278 -16.96 9.65 15.42
N VAL A 279 -17.54 9.23 14.28
CA VAL A 279 -18.84 9.74 13.81
C VAL A 279 -19.94 9.42 14.82
N LEU A 280 -19.97 8.20 15.37
CA LEU A 280 -20.94 7.82 16.40
C LEU A 280 -20.78 8.67 17.68
N PHE A 281 -19.54 8.92 18.11
CA PHE A 281 -19.27 9.80 19.25
C PHE A 281 -19.77 11.23 19.00
N LEU A 282 -19.51 11.79 17.82
CA LEU A 282 -19.94 13.14 17.45
C LEU A 282 -21.46 13.25 17.35
N LEU A 283 -22.13 12.26 16.75
CA LEU A 283 -23.59 12.20 16.66
C LEU A 283 -24.22 12.10 18.05
N ARG A 284 -23.71 11.22 18.91
CA ARG A 284 -24.20 11.10 20.30
C ARG A 284 -24.06 12.41 21.07
N ARG A 285 -22.92 13.10 20.92
CA ARG A 285 -22.70 14.40 21.56
C ARG A 285 -23.64 15.48 21.05
N ALA A 286 -23.97 15.45 19.75
CA ALA A 286 -24.90 16.40 19.15
C ALA A 286 -26.36 16.17 19.56
N LEU A 287 -26.76 14.93 19.84
CA LEU A 287 -28.12 14.58 20.29
C LEU A 287 -28.32 14.81 21.80
N GLY A 288 -27.24 14.75 22.59
CA GLY A 288 -27.29 14.98 24.04
C GLY A 288 -27.15 16.44 24.47
N SER A 289 -27.02 17.38 23.52
CA SER A 289 -26.88 18.83 23.75
C SER A 289 -28.05 19.58 23.15
#